data_AF-A4RUQ8-F1
#
_entry.id   AF-A4RUQ8-F1
#
_cell.length_a   1.000
_cell.length_b   1.000
_cell.length_c   1.000
_cell.angle_alpha   90.00
_cell.angle_beta   90.00
_cell.angle_gamma   90.00
#
_symmetry.space_group_name_H-M   'P 1'
#
loop_
_entity.id
_entity.type
_entity.pdbx_description
1 polymer ?
#
loop_
_entity_poly.entity_id
_entity_poly.type
_entity_poly.pdbx_seq_one_letter_code
_entity_poly.pdbx_strand_id
1 'polypeptide(L)'
;MRATTPRVAPGVAPARDGRRRGVARRVVARAAGADEAAAPPRGKSEAYDQARVAVERALEKSTKRATKRRRSSGRAVGKPARLAVELPVNDDSDAALIEMATGTLGDGARDATAVFGRASAAKLAREMGSAMECVSVDDAWTAADAAARDGIIALVGVPSDRVEAAMRKCRAGEGRPTVCVNVEWEHDGDGGLAWSMSRQQAGVDDAAPSDVEAFANSFVVVYSFLPLNIQASMFASSLEGAVFKCVRGGAPAGTPWRILVKEKGAFAQVGAMQRRPQQTDLEAALYNSIAAKSPVNEAVGKASGFFRGLMNKDK
;
A
#
# COMPACT_ATOMS: atom_id res chain seq x y z
N MET A 1 -40.78 -11.12 -81.75
CA MET A 1 -41.96 -10.42 -81.20
C MET A 1 -41.50 -9.49 -80.08
N ARG A 2 -41.80 -8.18 -80.21
CA ARG A 2 -42.00 -7.08 -79.20
C ARG A 2 -41.22 -7.15 -77.87
N ALA A 3 -40.30 -6.23 -77.55
CA ALA A 3 -40.49 -4.85 -77.00
C ALA A 3 -41.37 -4.83 -75.72
N THR A 4 -40.99 -4.29 -74.54
CA THR A 4 -40.67 -2.88 -74.19
C THR A 4 -40.29 -2.79 -72.68
N THR A 5 -39.41 -1.86 -72.30
CA THR A 5 -39.07 -1.35 -70.93
C THR A 5 -40.12 -0.35 -70.39
N PRO A 6 -40.00 0.35 -69.21
CA PRO A 6 -39.33 0.15 -67.89
C PRO A 6 -40.29 0.46 -66.68
N ARG A 7 -39.74 0.89 -65.51
CA ARG A 7 -40.33 1.65 -64.34
C ARG A 7 -40.77 0.76 -63.14
N VAL A 8 -40.57 1.05 -61.84
CA VAL A 8 -40.28 2.23 -60.98
C VAL A 8 -39.62 1.74 -59.67
N ALA A 9 -38.71 2.51 -59.07
CA ALA A 9 -38.29 2.35 -57.67
C ALA A 9 -39.20 3.13 -56.70
N PRO A 10 -39.53 2.57 -55.53
CA PRO A 10 -39.36 3.31 -54.27
C PRO A 10 -38.83 2.37 -53.17
N GLY A 11 -38.25 2.78 -52.05
CA GLY A 11 -37.97 4.07 -51.48
C GLY A 11 -37.06 3.81 -50.26
N VAL A 12 -36.19 4.77 -49.98
CA VAL A 12 -35.25 4.77 -48.87
C VAL A 12 -36.02 4.71 -47.54
N ALA A 13 -35.73 3.71 -46.71
CA ALA A 13 -36.14 3.70 -45.30
C ALA A 13 -34.93 4.06 -44.42
N PRO A 14 -35.10 4.97 -43.44
CA PRO A 14 -34.00 5.71 -42.83
C PRO A 14 -33.20 4.91 -41.80
N ALA A 15 -31.89 5.21 -41.76
CA ALA A 15 -30.98 4.83 -40.70
C ALA A 15 -31.53 5.25 -39.33
N ARG A 16 -31.76 4.29 -38.44
CA ARG A 16 -32.08 4.57 -37.04
C ARG A 16 -30.79 4.99 -36.31
N ASP A 17 -30.59 6.30 -36.26
CA ASP A 17 -29.66 6.98 -35.34
C ASP A 17 -30.11 6.76 -33.90
N GLY A 18 -29.68 5.63 -33.32
CA GLY A 18 -29.90 5.29 -31.93
C GLY A 18 -28.82 5.91 -31.04
N ARG A 19 -28.78 7.25 -30.93
CA ARG A 19 -28.01 7.95 -29.89
C ARG A 19 -28.47 7.50 -28.51
N ARG A 20 -27.84 6.46 -27.97
CA ARG A 20 -27.90 6.15 -26.54
C ARG A 20 -27.17 7.27 -25.80
N ARG A 21 -27.92 8.29 -25.41
CA ARG A 21 -27.51 9.25 -24.37
C ARG A 21 -27.26 8.45 -23.10
N GLY A 22 -25.99 8.13 -22.86
CA GLY A 22 -25.52 7.59 -21.59
C GLY A 22 -25.72 8.65 -20.53
N VAL A 23 -26.84 8.58 -19.80
CA VAL A 23 -27.01 9.31 -18.55
C VAL A 23 -25.95 8.74 -17.61
N ALA A 24 -24.91 9.54 -17.36
CA ALA A 24 -23.88 9.26 -16.37
C ALA A 24 -24.56 9.10 -15.01
N ARG A 25 -24.92 7.86 -14.68
CA ARG A 25 -25.46 7.49 -13.38
C ARG A 25 -24.29 7.60 -12.42
N ARG A 26 -24.22 8.73 -11.72
CA ARG A 26 -23.29 8.96 -10.61
C ARG A 26 -23.55 7.86 -9.59
N VAL A 27 -22.75 6.79 -9.65
CA VAL A 27 -22.72 5.76 -8.62
C VAL A 27 -22.05 6.43 -7.42
N VAL A 28 -22.86 7.08 -6.59
CA VAL A 28 -22.46 7.38 -5.22
C VAL A 28 -22.42 6.01 -4.54
N ALA A 29 -21.23 5.40 -4.55
CA ALA A 29 -20.95 4.23 -3.76
C ALA A 29 -21.23 4.62 -2.30
N ARG A 30 -22.34 4.12 -1.78
CA ARG A 30 -22.72 4.21 -0.38
C ARG A 30 -21.56 3.60 0.41
N ALA A 31 -20.88 4.41 1.21
CA ALA A 31 -19.83 3.98 2.13
C ALA A 31 -20.43 2.91 3.06
N ALA A 32 -20.19 1.65 2.73
CA ALA A 32 -20.54 0.53 3.57
C ALA A 32 -19.44 0.40 4.63
N GLY A 33 -19.78 0.78 5.86
CA GLY A 33 -18.93 0.69 7.03
C GLY A 33 -17.95 1.85 7.14
N ALA A 34 -18.09 2.65 8.19
CA ALA A 34 -16.92 3.28 8.79
C ALA A 34 -16.03 2.13 9.27
N ASP A 35 -15.12 1.70 8.40
CA ASP A 35 -13.96 0.89 8.79
C ASP A 35 -13.32 1.68 9.93
N GLU A 36 -13.30 1.11 11.14
CA GLU A 36 -12.78 1.76 12.33
C GLU A 36 -11.29 2.02 12.09
N ALA A 37 -11.00 3.22 11.56
CA ALA A 37 -9.70 3.58 11.07
C ALA A 37 -8.71 3.36 12.21
N ALA A 38 -7.70 2.53 11.96
CA ALA A 38 -6.75 2.14 13.00
C ALA A 38 -6.19 3.37 13.71
N ALA A 39 -6.17 3.39 15.03
CA ALA A 39 -5.39 4.40 15.72
C ALA A 39 -3.90 4.21 15.35
N PRO A 40 -3.12 5.29 15.18
CA PRO A 40 -1.67 5.14 15.05
C PRO A 40 -1.11 4.44 16.30
N PRO A 41 -0.05 3.63 16.15
CA PRO A 41 0.53 2.90 17.28
C PRO A 41 1.10 3.87 18.32
N ARG A 42 0.96 3.55 19.60
CA ARG A 42 1.55 4.33 20.70
C ARG A 42 2.95 3.88 21.08
N GLY A 43 3.43 2.80 20.48
CA GLY A 43 4.77 2.27 20.71
C GLY A 43 5.09 1.11 19.78
N LYS A 44 6.32 0.61 19.90
CA LYS A 44 6.90 -0.44 19.05
C LYS A 44 6.07 -1.73 19.03
N SER A 45 5.68 -2.24 20.20
CA SER A 45 4.87 -3.47 20.30
C SER A 45 3.52 -3.33 19.58
N GLU A 46 2.84 -2.19 19.76
CA GLU A 46 1.56 -1.95 19.09
C GLU A 46 1.74 -1.82 17.56
N ALA A 47 2.86 -1.25 17.11
CA ALA A 47 3.19 -1.19 15.69
C ALA A 47 3.37 -2.61 15.09
N TYR A 48 4.07 -3.50 15.79
CA TYR A 48 4.21 -4.90 15.37
C TYR A 48 2.88 -5.64 15.35
N ASP A 49 2.04 -5.49 16.37
CA ASP A 49 0.72 -6.12 16.38
C ASP A 49 -0.16 -5.63 15.23
N GLN A 50 -0.18 -4.32 14.97
CA GLN A 50 -0.94 -3.77 13.84
C GLN A 50 -0.40 -4.24 12.49
N ALA A 51 0.94 -4.31 12.32
CA ALA A 51 1.57 -4.80 11.11
C ALA A 51 1.25 -6.28 10.87
N ARG A 52 1.38 -7.10 11.91
CA ARG A 52 1.06 -8.53 11.88
C ARG A 52 -0.38 -8.78 11.45
N VAL A 53 -1.34 -8.12 12.10
CA VAL A 53 -2.76 -8.23 11.73
C VAL A 53 -2.99 -7.80 10.27
N ALA A 54 -2.34 -6.74 9.79
CA ALA A 54 -2.47 -6.30 8.41
C ALA A 54 -1.92 -7.33 7.41
N VAL A 55 -0.77 -7.95 7.72
CA VAL A 55 -0.17 -9.02 6.91
C VAL A 55 -1.08 -10.25 6.88
N GLU A 56 -1.51 -10.75 8.04
CA GLU A 56 -2.40 -11.92 8.16
C GLU A 56 -3.67 -11.74 7.32
N ARG A 57 -4.34 -10.59 7.46
CA ARG A 57 -5.57 -10.26 6.71
C ARG A 57 -5.33 -10.18 5.20
N ALA A 58 -4.21 -9.60 4.79
CA ALA A 58 -3.86 -9.50 3.37
C ALA A 58 -3.55 -10.87 2.75
N LEU A 59 -2.83 -11.74 3.48
CA LEU A 59 -2.51 -13.09 3.05
C LEU A 59 -3.76 -13.98 2.96
N GLU A 60 -4.63 -13.99 3.98
CA GLU A 60 -5.91 -14.72 3.95
C GLU A 60 -6.77 -14.35 2.74
N LYS A 61 -6.76 -13.08 2.36
CA LYS A 61 -7.55 -12.61 1.22
C LYS A 61 -6.96 -13.06 -0.11
N SER A 62 -5.63 -13.08 -0.21
CA SER A 62 -4.93 -13.58 -1.40
C SER A 62 -5.23 -15.06 -1.63
N THR A 63 -5.17 -15.88 -0.58
CA THR A 63 -5.48 -17.32 -0.64
C THR A 63 -6.94 -17.57 -1.02
N LYS A 64 -7.90 -16.88 -0.39
CA LYS A 64 -9.33 -16.95 -0.73
C LYS A 64 -9.61 -16.61 -2.20
N ARG A 65 -8.93 -15.59 -2.75
CA ARG A 65 -9.05 -15.21 -4.18
C ARG A 65 -8.49 -16.28 -5.11
N ALA A 66 -7.37 -16.90 -4.77
CA ALA A 66 -6.79 -17.99 -5.54
C ALA A 66 -7.72 -19.21 -5.60
N THR A 67 -8.31 -19.62 -4.47
CA THR A 67 -9.27 -20.74 -4.40
C THR A 67 -10.53 -20.47 -5.24
N LYS A 68 -11.07 -19.25 -5.19
CA LYS A 68 -12.26 -18.88 -5.99
C LYS A 68 -11.98 -18.94 -7.49
N ARG A 69 -10.81 -18.44 -7.95
CA ARG A 69 -10.42 -18.52 -9.38
C ARG A 69 -10.21 -19.97 -9.83
N ARG A 70 -9.64 -20.83 -8.96
CA ARG A 70 -9.48 -22.27 -9.26
C ARG A 70 -10.82 -22.94 -9.62
N ARG A 71 -11.88 -22.62 -8.88
CA ARG A 71 -13.22 -23.17 -9.10
C ARG A 71 -13.89 -22.67 -10.39
N SER A 72 -13.55 -21.48 -10.87
CA SER A 72 -14.20 -20.88 -12.04
C SER A 72 -13.45 -21.06 -13.36
N SER A 73 -12.12 -21.17 -13.34
CA SER A 73 -11.30 -21.19 -14.57
C SER A 73 -10.39 -22.40 -14.72
N GLY A 74 -10.45 -23.40 -13.82
CA GLY A 74 -9.57 -24.59 -13.84
C GLY A 74 -8.08 -24.32 -13.58
N ARG A 75 -7.63 -23.07 -13.73
CA ARG A 75 -6.27 -22.59 -13.49
C ARG A 75 -6.27 -21.66 -12.26
N ALA A 76 -5.64 -22.07 -11.16
CA ALA A 76 -5.31 -21.18 -10.06
C ALA A 76 -4.04 -20.40 -10.41
N VAL A 77 -4.16 -19.30 -11.16
CA VAL A 77 -3.00 -18.44 -11.48
C VAL A 77 -3.27 -17.03 -10.95
N GLY A 78 -3.32 -16.90 -9.63
CA GLY A 78 -3.04 -15.62 -8.98
C GLY A 78 -1.54 -15.54 -8.80
N LYS A 79 -0.91 -14.41 -9.18
CA LYS A 79 0.46 -14.14 -8.73
C LYS A 79 0.46 -14.19 -7.19
N PRO A 80 1.49 -14.79 -6.55
CA PRO A 80 1.58 -14.81 -5.09
C PRO A 80 1.52 -13.37 -4.54
N ALA A 81 1.01 -13.23 -3.31
CA ALA A 81 0.93 -11.92 -2.67
C ALA A 81 2.34 -11.32 -2.52
N ARG A 82 2.48 -10.03 -2.83
CA ARG A 82 3.68 -9.25 -2.58
C ARG A 82 3.30 -8.07 -1.71
N LEU A 83 3.60 -8.19 -0.42
CA LEU A 83 3.20 -7.24 0.62
C LEU A 83 4.43 -6.50 1.13
N ALA A 84 4.24 -5.29 1.61
CA ALA A 84 5.29 -4.52 2.28
C ALA A 84 4.77 -3.94 3.60
N VAL A 85 5.68 -3.92 4.58
CA VAL A 85 5.49 -3.39 5.93
C VAL A 85 6.64 -2.41 6.19
N GLU A 86 6.27 -1.23 6.67
CA GLU A 86 7.20 -0.16 7.00
C GLU A 86 7.00 0.25 8.47
N LEU A 87 8.03 0.00 9.26
CA LEU A 87 8.03 0.17 10.71
C LEU A 87 9.00 1.27 11.11
N PRO A 88 8.77 1.93 12.25
CA PRO A 88 9.76 2.84 12.81
C PRO A 88 11.02 2.03 13.21
N VAL A 89 12.18 2.50 12.75
CA VAL A 89 13.49 1.90 13.09
C VAL A 89 14.12 2.75 14.19
N ASN A 90 14.45 2.12 15.32
CA ASN A 90 15.13 2.81 16.43
C ASN A 90 16.65 2.80 16.27
N ASP A 91 17.18 1.76 15.61
CA ASP A 91 18.59 1.59 15.27
C ASP A 91 18.72 0.59 14.11
N ASP A 92 19.82 0.67 13.36
CA ASP A 92 20.12 -0.22 12.24
C ASP A 92 20.87 -1.49 12.67
N SER A 93 20.68 -1.97 13.91
CA SER A 93 21.37 -3.18 14.37
C SER A 93 20.77 -4.44 13.76
N ASP A 94 21.57 -5.51 13.73
CA ASP A 94 21.10 -6.82 13.31
C ASP A 94 19.97 -7.34 14.22
N ALA A 95 20.06 -7.07 15.53
CA ALA A 95 19.03 -7.44 16.50
C ALA A 95 17.69 -6.74 16.20
N ALA A 96 17.71 -5.46 15.82
CA ALA A 96 16.51 -4.72 15.45
C ALA A 96 15.85 -5.30 14.18
N LEU A 97 16.63 -5.70 13.17
CA LEU A 97 16.08 -6.37 11.98
C LEU A 97 15.39 -7.71 12.33
N ILE A 98 16.03 -8.52 13.19
CA ILE A 98 15.49 -9.81 13.63
C ILE A 98 14.18 -9.62 14.41
N GLU A 99 14.16 -8.64 15.31
CA GLU A 99 12.97 -8.30 16.08
C GLU A 99 11.84 -7.81 15.17
N MET A 100 12.12 -6.95 14.18
CA MET A 100 11.13 -6.49 13.21
C MET A 100 10.53 -7.65 12.42
N ALA A 101 11.35 -8.57 11.93
CA ALA A 101 10.88 -9.74 11.20
C ALA A 101 9.98 -10.63 12.07
N THR A 102 10.44 -10.93 13.28
CA THR A 102 9.70 -11.78 14.24
C THR A 102 8.39 -11.13 14.67
N GLY A 103 8.42 -9.84 15.02
CA GLY A 103 7.24 -9.09 15.45
C GLY A 103 6.20 -8.92 14.35
N THR A 104 6.64 -8.70 13.10
CA THR A 104 5.75 -8.56 11.95
C THR A 104 5.06 -9.87 11.57
N LEU A 105 5.76 -11.00 11.67
CA LEU A 105 5.22 -12.29 11.24
C LEU A 105 4.50 -13.05 12.36
N GLY A 106 4.83 -12.78 13.63
CA GLY A 106 4.24 -13.43 14.79
C GLY A 106 4.25 -14.95 14.70
N ASP A 107 3.10 -15.60 14.90
CA ASP A 107 2.99 -17.06 14.81
C ASP A 107 3.30 -17.62 13.41
N GLY A 108 3.06 -16.81 12.37
CA GLY A 108 3.39 -17.15 10.98
C GLY A 108 4.90 -17.21 10.70
N ALA A 109 5.74 -16.81 11.66
CA ALA A 109 7.19 -16.89 11.59
C ALA A 109 7.69 -18.35 11.47
N ARG A 110 7.00 -19.33 12.06
CA ARG A 110 7.47 -20.74 12.05
C ARG A 110 7.58 -21.34 10.66
N ASP A 111 6.68 -20.94 9.77
CA ASP A 111 6.64 -21.40 8.38
C ASP A 111 7.33 -20.40 7.44
N ALA A 112 7.99 -19.36 7.97
CA ALA A 112 8.62 -18.32 7.16
C ALA A 112 10.11 -18.60 6.93
N THR A 113 10.57 -18.25 5.73
CA THR A 113 11.99 -18.06 5.42
C THR A 113 12.27 -16.56 5.46
N ALA A 114 12.99 -16.10 6.49
CA ALA A 114 13.52 -14.75 6.59
C ALA A 114 14.82 -14.64 5.77
N VAL A 115 14.78 -13.83 4.72
CA VAL A 115 15.91 -13.47 3.86
C VAL A 115 16.37 -12.07 4.27
N PHE A 116 17.46 -12.02 5.03
CA PHE A 116 18.04 -10.76 5.50
C PHE A 116 18.93 -10.13 4.43
N GLY A 117 18.87 -8.81 4.29
CA GLY A 117 19.80 -8.05 3.45
C GLY A 117 21.25 -8.14 3.91
N ARG A 118 21.47 -8.38 5.21
CA ARG A 118 22.79 -8.52 5.84
C ARG A 118 23.03 -9.95 6.30
N ALA A 119 24.18 -10.50 5.92
CA ALA A 119 24.60 -11.83 6.34
C ALA A 119 24.80 -11.94 7.86
N SER A 120 25.23 -10.85 8.52
CA SER A 120 25.40 -10.80 9.97
C SER A 120 24.08 -10.94 10.72
N ALA A 121 23.01 -10.29 10.26
CA ALA A 121 21.65 -10.47 10.80
C ALA A 121 21.15 -11.91 10.66
N ALA A 122 21.32 -12.52 9.48
CA ALA A 122 20.94 -13.92 9.27
C ALA A 122 21.70 -14.88 10.20
N LYS A 123 23.00 -14.64 10.41
CA LYS A 123 23.83 -15.42 11.33
C LYS A 123 23.35 -15.26 12.77
N LEU A 124 23.20 -14.02 13.24
CA LEU A 124 22.74 -13.72 14.60
C LEU A 124 21.36 -14.33 14.88
N ALA A 125 20.42 -14.27 13.92
CA ALA A 125 19.10 -14.87 14.05
C ALA A 125 19.16 -16.38 14.30
N ARG A 126 20.07 -17.07 13.60
CA ARG A 126 20.29 -18.51 13.78
C ARG A 126 20.91 -18.81 15.15
N GLU A 127 21.87 -18.01 15.60
CA GLU A 127 22.50 -18.15 16.91
C GLU A 127 21.51 -17.91 18.07
N MET A 128 20.55 -17.01 17.87
CA MET A 128 19.46 -16.73 18.81
C MET A 128 18.35 -17.81 18.81
N GLY A 129 18.43 -18.81 17.93
CA GLY A 129 17.40 -19.85 17.82
C GLY A 129 16.08 -19.34 17.27
N SER A 130 16.13 -18.46 16.27
CA SER A 130 14.93 -17.97 15.56
C SER A 130 14.02 -19.12 15.15
N ALA A 131 12.71 -18.93 15.34
CA ALA A 131 11.69 -19.88 14.89
C ALA A 131 11.53 -19.89 13.36
N MET A 132 12.00 -18.83 12.68
CA MET A 132 12.06 -18.74 11.22
C MET A 132 13.32 -19.42 10.71
N GLU A 133 13.24 -19.97 9.52
CA GLU A 133 14.46 -20.21 8.77
C GLU A 133 15.11 -18.87 8.39
N CYS A 134 16.40 -18.68 8.71
CA CYS A 134 17.09 -17.41 8.54
C CYS A 134 18.28 -17.54 7.57
N VAL A 135 18.19 -16.88 6.43
CA VAL A 135 19.23 -16.88 5.37
C VAL A 135 19.61 -15.45 4.99
N SER A 136 20.82 -15.29 4.45
CA SER A 136 21.23 -14.05 3.78
C SER A 136 20.67 -14.01 2.36
N VAL A 137 20.44 -12.80 1.86
CA VAL A 137 20.17 -12.55 0.44
C VAL A 137 21.29 -13.08 -0.48
N ASP A 138 22.50 -13.23 0.08
CA ASP A 138 23.70 -13.69 -0.63
C ASP A 138 23.93 -15.20 -0.58
N ASP A 139 23.24 -15.91 0.32
CA ASP A 139 23.43 -17.35 0.44
C ASP A 139 23.06 -18.05 -0.88
N ALA A 140 23.74 -19.14 -1.22
CA ALA A 140 23.30 -19.96 -2.34
C ALA A 140 21.90 -20.53 -2.03
N TRP A 141 20.90 -20.19 -2.86
CA TRP A 141 19.55 -20.76 -2.74
C TRP A 141 19.18 -21.38 -4.07
N THR A 142 19.24 -22.71 -4.16
CA THR A 142 18.80 -23.38 -5.39
C THR A 142 17.28 -23.43 -5.45
N ALA A 143 16.73 -23.60 -6.65
CA ALA A 143 15.29 -23.80 -6.82
C ALA A 143 14.80 -25.04 -6.06
N ALA A 144 15.62 -26.10 -5.96
CA ALA A 144 15.28 -27.30 -5.20
C ALA A 144 15.20 -27.02 -3.69
N ASP A 145 16.18 -26.30 -3.13
CA ASP A 145 16.18 -25.90 -1.72
C ASP A 145 14.98 -25.00 -1.39
N ALA A 146 14.60 -24.13 -2.33
CA ALA A 146 13.50 -23.20 -2.17
C ALA A 146 12.13 -23.87 -2.29
N ALA A 147 11.97 -24.82 -3.22
CA ALA A 147 10.74 -25.57 -3.43
C ALA A 147 10.44 -26.58 -2.31
N ALA A 148 11.46 -27.03 -1.58
CA ALA A 148 11.29 -27.88 -0.40
C ALA A 148 10.71 -27.13 0.82
N ARG A 149 10.56 -25.81 0.73
CA ARG A 149 10.11 -24.95 1.84
C ARG A 149 8.70 -24.45 1.58
N ASP A 150 7.88 -24.52 2.61
CA ASP A 150 6.52 -23.97 2.59
C ASP A 150 6.47 -22.55 3.19
N GLY A 151 5.28 -21.95 3.17
CA GLY A 151 4.99 -20.68 3.85
C GLY A 151 5.56 -19.43 3.16
N ILE A 152 5.94 -18.42 3.95
CA ILE A 152 6.17 -17.04 3.48
C ILE A 152 7.67 -16.77 3.27
N ILE A 153 8.02 -16.02 2.22
CA ILE A 153 9.35 -15.42 2.09
C ILE A 153 9.31 -14.02 2.68
N ALA A 154 10.06 -13.77 3.74
CA ALA A 154 10.17 -12.45 4.34
C ALA A 154 11.49 -11.79 3.94
N LEU A 155 11.43 -10.69 3.18
CA LEU A 155 12.60 -9.90 2.82
C LEU A 155 12.81 -8.82 3.89
N VAL A 156 13.91 -8.87 4.62
CA VAL A 156 14.11 -8.06 5.84
C VAL A 156 15.32 -7.15 5.67
N GLY A 157 15.12 -5.82 5.73
CA GLY A 157 16.22 -4.85 5.70
C GLY A 157 17.12 -5.01 4.47
N VAL A 158 16.52 -5.28 3.31
CA VAL A 158 17.28 -5.51 2.08
C VAL A 158 17.66 -4.17 1.46
N PRO A 159 18.96 -3.91 1.25
CA PRO A 159 19.43 -2.64 0.71
C PRO A 159 19.14 -2.52 -0.79
N SER A 160 19.12 -1.29 -1.28
CA SER A 160 18.73 -0.93 -2.66
C SER A 160 19.63 -1.54 -3.75
N ASP A 161 20.89 -1.81 -3.42
CA ASP A 161 21.86 -2.47 -4.32
C ASP A 161 21.72 -4.00 -4.35
N ARG A 162 20.84 -4.58 -3.51
CA ARG A 162 20.60 -6.03 -3.41
C ARG A 162 19.22 -6.48 -3.87
N VAL A 163 18.45 -5.62 -4.53
CA VAL A 163 17.12 -5.94 -5.05
C VAL A 163 17.14 -7.15 -5.99
N GLU A 164 18.15 -7.24 -6.87
CA GLU A 164 18.27 -8.36 -7.80
C GLU A 164 18.52 -9.70 -7.08
N ALA A 165 19.34 -9.70 -6.03
CA ALA A 165 19.59 -10.89 -5.23
C ALA A 165 18.30 -11.33 -4.51
N ALA A 166 17.55 -10.39 -3.91
CA ALA A 166 16.26 -10.67 -3.30
C ALA A 166 15.21 -11.15 -4.30
N MET A 167 15.20 -10.59 -5.52
CA MET A 167 14.33 -11.06 -6.60
C MET A 167 14.63 -12.52 -6.96
N ARG A 168 15.92 -12.87 -7.13
CA ARG A 168 16.33 -14.25 -7.42
C ARG A 168 15.86 -15.21 -6.33
N LYS A 169 15.94 -14.79 -5.06
CA LYS A 169 15.45 -15.56 -3.92
C LYS A 169 13.94 -15.81 -4.01
N CYS A 170 13.14 -14.77 -4.24
CA CYS A 170 11.69 -14.91 -4.41
C CYS A 170 11.29 -15.72 -5.64
N ARG A 171 12.07 -15.67 -6.72
CA ARG A 171 11.86 -16.50 -7.93
C ARG A 171 12.14 -17.97 -7.66
N ALA A 172 13.16 -18.29 -6.87
CA ALA A 172 13.48 -19.67 -6.51
C ALA A 172 12.34 -20.31 -5.68
N GLY A 173 11.75 -19.56 -4.74
CA GLY A 173 10.61 -20.02 -3.95
C GLY A 173 9.25 -19.79 -4.63
N GLU A 174 9.16 -20.04 -5.93
CA GLU A 174 7.99 -19.75 -6.78
C GLU A 174 6.66 -20.16 -6.09
N GLY A 175 5.66 -19.28 -6.15
CA GLY A 175 4.34 -19.52 -5.59
C GLY A 175 4.17 -19.15 -4.12
N ARG A 176 5.26 -18.95 -3.37
CA ARG A 176 5.21 -18.46 -1.99
C ARG A 176 4.87 -16.97 -1.95
N PRO A 177 3.98 -16.53 -1.03
CA PRO A 177 3.79 -15.10 -0.78
C PRO A 177 5.08 -14.47 -0.26
N THR A 178 5.32 -13.22 -0.63
CA THR A 178 6.47 -12.43 -0.19
C THR A 178 6.01 -11.27 0.67
N VAL A 179 6.67 -11.06 1.80
CA VAL A 179 6.47 -9.91 2.69
C VAL A 179 7.79 -9.16 2.84
N CYS A 180 7.84 -7.91 2.39
CA CYS A 180 8.94 -7.00 2.69
C CYS A 180 8.74 -6.41 4.08
N VAL A 181 9.78 -6.42 4.89
CA VAL A 181 9.85 -5.78 6.20
C VAL A 181 11.01 -4.80 6.16
N ASN A 182 10.68 -3.50 6.09
CA ASN A 182 11.64 -2.40 6.05
C ASN A 182 12.73 -2.59 4.98
N VAL A 183 12.32 -2.88 3.75
CA VAL A 183 13.26 -2.84 2.61
C VAL A 183 13.63 -1.41 2.27
N GLU A 184 14.83 -1.20 1.75
CA GLU A 184 15.40 0.14 1.61
C GLU A 184 15.25 0.73 0.20
N TRP A 185 14.87 -0.10 -0.79
CA TRP A 185 14.60 0.41 -2.13
C TRP A 185 13.27 1.18 -2.18
N GLU A 186 13.22 2.19 -3.03
CA GLU A 186 12.06 3.04 -3.18
C GLU A 186 10.91 2.31 -3.91
N HIS A 187 9.69 2.47 -3.41
CA HIS A 187 8.47 2.03 -4.08
C HIS A 187 7.24 2.82 -3.58
N ASP A 188 6.24 2.98 -4.44
CA ASP A 188 4.97 3.64 -4.07
C ASP A 188 4.07 2.78 -3.18
N GLY A 189 4.31 1.47 -3.13
CA GLY A 189 3.52 0.57 -2.30
C GLY A 189 2.09 0.33 -2.80
N ASP A 190 1.84 0.58 -4.07
CA ASP A 190 0.53 0.43 -4.72
C ASP A 190 0.48 -0.76 -5.71
N GLY A 191 1.51 -1.61 -5.71
CA GLY A 191 1.62 -2.75 -6.62
C GLY A 191 2.11 -2.36 -8.02
N GLY A 192 2.67 -1.16 -8.19
CA GLY A 192 3.33 -0.71 -9.41
C GLY A 192 2.45 0.16 -10.30
N LEU A 193 1.34 0.68 -9.77
CA LEU A 193 0.39 1.48 -10.52
C LEU A 193 0.97 2.87 -10.81
N ALA A 194 1.43 3.58 -9.79
CA ALA A 194 2.06 4.89 -9.92
C ALA A 194 3.31 4.82 -10.81
N TRP A 195 4.17 3.82 -10.60
CA TRP A 195 5.33 3.58 -11.46
C TRP A 195 4.95 3.28 -12.92
N SER A 196 3.92 2.47 -13.17
CA SER A 196 3.45 2.24 -14.54
C SER A 196 2.90 3.52 -15.19
N MET A 197 2.20 4.36 -14.43
CA MET A 197 1.69 5.65 -14.91
C MET A 197 2.82 6.64 -15.20
N SER A 198 3.86 6.68 -14.38
CA SER A 198 5.00 7.58 -14.60
C SER A 198 5.78 7.20 -15.86
N ARG A 199 5.96 5.91 -16.14
CA ARG A 199 6.56 5.44 -17.41
C ARG A 199 5.74 5.84 -18.63
N GLN A 200 4.42 5.70 -18.55
CA GLN A 200 3.52 6.13 -19.62
C GLN A 200 3.60 7.65 -19.85
N GLN A 201 3.64 8.44 -18.78
CA GLN A 201 3.77 9.89 -18.87
C GLN A 201 5.12 10.31 -19.47
N ALA A 202 6.19 9.57 -19.17
CA ALA A 202 7.52 9.79 -19.73
C ALA A 202 7.67 9.27 -21.18
N GLY A 203 6.65 8.62 -21.75
CA GLY A 203 6.70 8.07 -23.11
C GLY A 203 7.71 6.93 -23.28
N VAL A 204 8.01 6.21 -22.20
CA VAL A 204 8.97 5.08 -22.20
C VAL A 204 8.28 3.74 -22.01
N ASP A 205 6.95 3.67 -22.03
CA ASP A 205 6.15 2.47 -21.79
C ASP A 205 6.21 1.42 -22.91
N ASP A 206 6.68 1.81 -24.10
CA ASP A 206 6.97 0.87 -25.21
C ASP A 206 8.14 -0.08 -24.90
N ALA A 207 9.08 0.33 -24.04
CA ALA A 207 10.20 -0.51 -23.62
C ALA A 207 9.80 -1.36 -22.41
N ALA A 208 9.93 -2.68 -22.52
CA ALA A 208 9.72 -3.57 -21.39
C ALA A 208 10.65 -3.17 -20.22
N PRO A 209 10.12 -3.00 -19.00
CA PRO A 209 10.95 -2.67 -17.85
C PRO A 209 11.93 -3.80 -17.56
N SER A 210 13.04 -3.48 -16.89
CA SER A 210 13.88 -4.54 -16.37
C SER A 210 13.10 -5.37 -15.34
N ASP A 211 13.43 -6.65 -15.27
CA ASP A 211 12.85 -7.59 -14.31
C ASP A 211 13.01 -7.12 -12.85
N VAL A 212 14.12 -6.45 -12.56
CA VAL A 212 14.45 -5.91 -11.23
C VAL A 212 13.54 -4.73 -10.88
N GLU A 213 13.35 -3.77 -11.80
CA GLU A 213 12.45 -2.64 -11.59
C GLU A 213 10.99 -3.08 -11.42
N ALA A 214 10.55 -4.03 -12.27
CA ALA A 214 9.21 -4.60 -12.18
C ALA A 214 9.01 -5.35 -10.86
N PHE A 215 10.04 -6.01 -10.34
CA PHE A 215 10.00 -6.64 -9.03
C PHE A 215 9.92 -5.60 -7.90
N ALA A 216 10.81 -4.61 -7.89
CA ALA A 216 10.89 -3.57 -6.85
C ALA A 216 9.55 -2.84 -6.65
N ASN A 217 8.86 -2.55 -7.74
CA ASN A 217 7.60 -1.79 -7.73
C ASN A 217 6.35 -2.66 -7.51
N SER A 218 6.47 -3.98 -7.49
CA SER A 218 5.30 -4.89 -7.45
C SER A 218 4.67 -5.08 -6.07
N PHE A 219 5.22 -4.46 -5.03
CA PHE A 219 4.79 -4.65 -3.64
C PHE A 219 3.66 -3.69 -3.27
N VAL A 220 2.74 -4.20 -2.44
CA VAL A 220 1.63 -3.44 -1.89
C VAL A 220 1.88 -3.20 -0.41
N VAL A 221 1.98 -1.94 0.00
CA VAL A 221 2.13 -1.57 1.41
C VAL A 221 0.80 -1.81 2.12
N VAL A 222 0.81 -2.74 3.09
CA VAL A 222 -0.34 -3.10 3.92
C VAL A 222 -0.26 -2.48 5.31
N TYR A 223 0.95 -2.13 5.75
CA TYR A 223 1.20 -1.39 6.97
C TYR A 223 2.36 -0.42 6.77
N SER A 224 2.18 0.81 7.22
CA SER A 224 3.26 1.80 7.29
C SER A 224 3.01 2.68 8.49
N PHE A 225 4.00 2.83 9.35
CA PHE A 225 4.07 3.90 10.34
C PHE A 225 5.49 4.45 10.34
N LEU A 226 5.68 5.53 9.59
CA LEU A 226 6.97 6.22 9.48
C LEU A 226 6.84 7.56 10.20
N PRO A 227 7.44 7.75 11.38
CA PRO A 227 7.59 9.05 12.00
C PRO A 227 8.46 9.95 11.13
N LEU A 228 8.08 11.21 10.99
CA LEU A 228 8.88 12.20 10.25
C LEU A 228 8.77 13.57 10.90
N ASN A 229 9.82 14.38 10.73
CA ASN A 229 9.79 15.80 11.06
C ASN A 229 9.32 16.55 9.82
N ILE A 230 8.11 17.10 9.86
CA ILE A 230 7.58 17.91 8.76
C ILE A 230 8.10 19.33 8.95
N GLN A 231 8.97 19.78 8.05
CA GLN A 231 9.49 21.14 8.06
C GLN A 231 8.52 22.08 7.33
N ALA A 232 8.07 23.14 8.01
CA ALA A 232 7.40 24.26 7.34
C ALA A 232 8.45 25.32 7.00
N SER A 233 8.93 25.30 5.75
CA SER A 233 9.95 26.24 5.24
C SER A 233 9.57 27.72 5.44
N MET A 234 8.28 28.04 5.45
CA MET A 234 7.77 29.41 5.59
C MET A 234 7.73 29.94 7.03
N PHE A 235 7.72 29.06 8.06
CA PHE A 235 7.53 29.46 9.46
C PHE A 235 8.67 29.05 10.39
N ALA A 236 9.76 28.47 9.85
CA ALA A 236 10.88 27.93 10.63
C ALA A 236 10.44 26.97 11.77
N SER A 237 9.26 26.35 11.64
CA SER A 237 8.71 25.41 12.60
C SER A 237 8.78 24.00 12.04
N SER A 238 9.37 23.07 12.79
CA SER A 238 9.21 21.64 12.56
C SER A 238 8.08 21.11 13.44
N LEU A 239 7.24 20.26 12.88
CA LEU A 239 6.22 19.51 13.62
C LEU A 239 6.53 18.02 13.50
N GLU A 240 6.53 17.33 14.64
CA GLU A 240 6.56 15.87 14.65
C GLU A 240 5.29 15.35 13.99
N GLY A 241 5.44 14.48 13.00
CA GLY A 241 4.34 13.89 12.25
C GLY A 241 4.61 12.44 11.91
N ALA A 242 3.67 11.83 11.20
CA ALA A 242 3.84 10.49 10.66
C ALA A 242 3.00 10.29 9.40
N VAL A 243 3.52 9.49 8.47
CA VAL A 243 2.70 8.88 7.42
C VAL A 243 2.25 7.52 7.92
N PHE A 244 0.94 7.28 7.88
CA PHE A 244 0.35 6.09 8.46
C PHE A 244 -0.60 5.39 7.48
N LYS A 245 -0.46 4.07 7.37
CA LYS A 245 -1.37 3.18 6.65
C LYS A 245 -1.50 1.88 7.44
N CYS A 246 -2.72 1.40 7.64
CA CYS A 246 -2.96 0.12 8.30
C CYS A 246 -4.21 -0.54 7.69
N VAL A 247 -3.99 -1.58 6.89
CA VAL A 247 -5.05 -2.33 6.22
C VAL A 247 -5.67 -3.31 7.23
N ARG A 248 -6.86 -2.99 7.75
CA ARG A 248 -7.61 -3.87 8.66
C ARG A 248 -8.64 -4.77 7.95
N GLY A 249 -9.03 -4.38 6.75
CA GLY A 249 -10.02 -5.07 5.93
C GLY A 249 -10.05 -4.52 4.51
N GLY A 250 -10.88 -5.10 3.64
CA GLY A 250 -11.02 -4.58 2.28
C GLY A 250 -9.79 -4.83 1.39
N ALA A 251 -9.75 -4.20 0.21
CA ALA A 251 -8.56 -4.26 -0.66
C ALA A 251 -7.53 -3.23 -0.16
N PRO A 252 -6.21 -3.51 -0.18
CA PRO A 252 -5.22 -2.54 0.29
C PRO A 252 -5.29 -1.17 -0.39
N ALA A 253 -5.73 -1.13 -1.65
CA ALA A 253 -5.97 0.10 -2.40
C ALA A 253 -7.19 0.91 -1.93
N GLY A 254 -8.07 0.32 -1.10
CA GLY A 254 -9.20 1.02 -0.49
C GLY A 254 -8.87 1.65 0.86
N THR A 255 -7.77 1.25 1.49
CA THR A 255 -7.29 1.85 2.74
C THR A 255 -6.42 3.07 2.41
N PRO A 256 -6.82 4.28 2.83
CA PRO A 256 -6.06 5.49 2.51
C PRO A 256 -4.77 5.56 3.34
N TRP A 257 -3.77 6.22 2.78
CA TRP A 257 -2.66 6.80 3.52
C TRP A 257 -3.15 7.99 4.33
N ARG A 258 -2.65 8.14 5.56
CA ARG A 258 -3.03 9.20 6.49
C ARG A 258 -1.80 10.02 6.83
N ILE A 259 -1.98 11.34 6.84
CA ILE A 259 -0.97 12.28 7.30
C ILE A 259 -1.34 12.68 8.71
N LEU A 260 -0.43 12.43 9.64
CA LEU A 260 -0.61 12.66 11.06
C LEU A 260 0.36 13.75 11.54
N VAL A 261 -0.10 14.59 12.46
CA VAL A 261 0.72 15.57 13.18
C VAL A 261 0.56 15.31 14.68
N LYS A 262 1.66 15.37 15.42
CA LYS A 262 1.66 15.18 16.86
C LYS A 262 1.32 16.48 17.56
N GLU A 263 0.26 16.44 18.35
CA GLU A 263 -0.29 17.58 19.06
C GLU A 263 -0.51 17.20 20.51
N LYS A 264 0.06 17.97 21.45
CA LYS A 264 -0.08 17.71 22.90
C LYS A 264 0.26 16.25 23.27
N GLY A 265 1.24 15.66 22.58
CA GLY A 265 1.69 14.28 22.80
C GLY A 265 0.93 13.19 22.05
N ALA A 266 -0.12 13.51 21.29
CA ALA A 266 -0.94 12.53 20.55
C ALA A 266 -0.99 12.83 19.04
N PHE A 267 -1.02 11.80 18.21
CA PHE A 267 -1.16 11.97 16.76
C PHE A 267 -2.61 12.30 16.37
N ALA A 268 -2.79 13.43 15.71
CA ALA A 268 -4.04 13.86 15.09
C ALA A 268 -3.92 13.76 13.56
N GLN A 269 -4.97 13.31 12.89
CA GLN A 269 -4.98 13.24 11.43
C GLN A 269 -5.29 14.61 10.83
N VAL A 270 -4.44 15.05 9.90
CA VAL A 270 -4.56 16.33 9.18
C VAL A 270 -4.85 16.15 7.70
N GLY A 271 -4.67 14.95 7.16
CA GLY A 271 -4.94 14.63 5.76
C GLY A 271 -5.07 13.14 5.50
N ALA A 272 -5.65 12.78 4.35
CA ALA A 272 -5.70 11.42 3.86
C ALA A 272 -5.67 11.38 2.32
N MET A 273 -5.01 10.37 1.75
CA MET A 273 -4.78 10.22 0.32
C MET A 273 -4.86 8.76 -0.11
N GLN A 274 -5.24 8.49 -1.36
CA GLN A 274 -5.25 7.12 -1.89
C GLN A 274 -3.85 6.66 -2.33
N ARG A 275 -3.06 7.58 -2.88
CA ARG A 275 -1.64 7.36 -3.17
C ARG A 275 -0.78 7.71 -1.94
N ARG A 276 0.46 7.23 -1.95
CA ARG A 276 1.47 7.59 -0.97
C ARG A 276 1.66 9.12 -0.95
N PRO A 277 1.60 9.79 0.21
CA PRO A 277 1.87 11.22 0.32
C PRO A 277 3.31 11.53 -0.09
N GLN A 278 3.47 12.57 -0.90
CA GLN A 278 4.75 13.13 -1.30
C GLN A 278 5.07 14.34 -0.42
N GLN A 279 6.31 14.82 -0.46
CA GLN A 279 6.77 15.99 0.32
C GLN A 279 5.81 17.19 0.22
N THR A 280 5.37 17.52 -1.00
CA THR A 280 4.45 18.63 -1.26
C THR A 280 3.07 18.43 -0.62
N ASP A 281 2.59 17.20 -0.50
CA ASP A 281 1.32 16.89 0.17
C ASP A 281 1.44 17.03 1.69
N LEU A 282 2.60 16.65 2.25
CA LEU A 282 2.89 16.77 3.67
C LEU A 282 2.93 18.25 4.09
N GLU A 283 3.61 19.09 3.29
CA GLU A 283 3.64 20.53 3.48
C GLU A 283 2.25 21.16 3.36
N ALA A 284 1.49 20.81 2.32
CA ALA A 284 0.14 21.32 2.13
C ALA A 284 -0.81 20.91 3.29
N ALA A 285 -0.74 19.67 3.74
CA ALA A 285 -1.53 19.19 4.89
C ALA A 285 -1.16 19.93 6.18
N LEU A 286 0.12 20.25 6.36
CA LEU A 286 0.60 21.02 7.50
C LEU A 286 0.10 22.47 7.46
N TYR A 287 0.24 23.15 6.33
CA TYR A 287 -0.26 24.51 6.15
C TYR A 287 -1.76 24.60 6.43
N ASN A 288 -2.54 23.65 5.90
CA ASN A 288 -3.97 23.58 6.14
C ASN A 288 -4.30 23.36 7.63
N SER A 289 -3.54 22.51 8.33
CA SER A 289 -3.71 22.27 9.77
C SER A 289 -3.41 23.51 10.62
N ILE A 290 -2.32 24.22 10.30
CA ILE A 290 -1.94 25.47 10.99
C ILE A 290 -3.00 26.55 10.73
N ALA A 291 -3.41 26.74 9.47
CA ALA A 291 -4.41 27.74 9.10
C ALA A 291 -5.79 27.47 9.75
N ALA A 292 -6.21 26.20 9.81
CA ALA A 292 -7.45 25.81 10.49
C ALA A 292 -7.45 26.16 11.99
N LYS A 293 -6.27 26.24 12.61
CA LYS A 293 -6.07 26.57 14.03
C LYS A 293 -5.69 28.03 14.26
N SER A 294 -5.72 28.87 13.24
CA SER A 294 -5.49 30.29 13.40
C SER A 294 -6.54 30.89 14.37
N PRO A 295 -6.13 31.75 15.33
CA PRO A 295 -7.03 32.40 16.29
C PRO A 295 -8.21 33.12 15.63
N VAL A 296 -8.05 33.57 14.38
CA VAL A 296 -9.10 34.21 13.58
C VAL A 296 -10.19 33.21 13.20
N ASN A 297 -9.85 31.99 12.78
CA ASN A 297 -10.81 30.94 12.43
C ASN A 297 -11.50 30.37 13.69
N GLU A 298 -10.78 30.29 14.81
CA GLU A 298 -11.37 29.89 16.10
C GLU A 298 -12.34 30.98 16.63
N ALA A 299 -11.99 32.26 16.48
CA ALA A 299 -12.84 33.39 16.86
C ALA A 299 -14.10 33.48 15.97
N VAL A 300 -13.97 33.30 14.65
CA VAL A 300 -15.10 33.27 13.72
C VAL A 300 -15.98 32.03 13.92
N GLY A 301 -15.38 30.87 14.22
CA GLY A 301 -16.11 29.65 14.58
C GLY A 301 -16.91 29.80 15.88
N LYS A 302 -16.32 30.38 16.93
CA LYS A 302 -17.02 30.68 18.19
C LYS A 302 -18.10 31.75 18.01
N ALA A 303 -17.85 32.79 17.22
CA ALA A 303 -18.84 33.83 16.92
C ALA A 303 -20.03 33.27 16.12
N SER A 304 -19.78 32.53 15.04
CA SER A 304 -20.84 31.91 14.23
C SER A 304 -21.65 30.85 15.00
N GLY A 305 -21.00 30.06 15.88
CA GLY A 305 -21.67 29.15 16.80
C GLY A 305 -22.57 29.87 17.82
N PHE A 306 -22.10 31.01 18.34
CA PHE A 306 -22.88 31.87 19.24
C PHE A 306 -24.11 32.48 18.52
N PHE A 307 -23.94 33.02 17.31
CA PHE A 307 -25.06 33.55 16.50
C PHE A 307 -26.07 32.46 16.11
N ARG A 308 -25.61 31.25 15.78
CA ARG A 308 -26.50 30.12 15.48
C ARG A 308 -27.25 29.60 16.71
N GLY A 309 -26.63 29.67 17.90
CA GLY A 309 -27.27 29.35 19.17
C GLY A 309 -28.35 30.36 19.60
N LEU A 310 -28.19 31.63 19.22
CA LEU A 310 -29.21 32.67 19.41
C LEU A 310 -30.40 32.50 18.45
N MET A 311 -30.14 32.24 17.17
CA MET A 311 -31.20 32.08 16.15
C MET A 311 -32.03 30.79 16.28
N ASN A 312 -31.59 29.83 17.09
CA ASN A 312 -32.34 28.59 17.35
C ASN A 312 -33.14 28.65 18.68
N LYS A 313 -33.10 29.78 19.39
CA LYS A 313 -33.81 29.99 20.66
C LYS A 313 -35.16 30.70 20.50
N ASP A 314 -35.49 31.13 19.29
CA ASP A 314 -36.76 31.79 18.94
C ASP A 314 -37.71 30.85 18.15
N LYS A 315 -37.97 29.66 18.70
CA LYS A 315 -39.11 28.82 18.31
C LYS A 315 -39.78 28.20 19.53
#